data_AF-A0A2E0BV09-F1
#
_entry.id   AF-A0A2E0BV09-F1
#
_cell.length_a   1.000
_cell.length_b   1.000
_cell.length_c   1.000
_cell.angle_alpha   90.00
_cell.angle_beta   90.00
_cell.angle_gamma   90.00
#
_symmetry.space_group_name_H-M   'P 1'
#
loop_
_entity.id
_entity.type
_entity.pdbx_description
1 polymer ?
#
loop_
_entity_poly.entity_id
_entity_poly.type
_entity_poly.pdbx_seq_one_letter_code
_entity_poly.pdbx_strand_id
1 'polypeptide(L)'
;MEEMGAQVLEIDIQDSQSVEQLNMKFDAIIHLAAQVSVPKSIQNPEMNHSININGTEHILKLAHRNNINRFIFASSSAVYGDCETLPLR
;
A
#
# COMPACT_ATOMS: atom_id res chain seq x y z
N MET A 1 11.59 -0.02 -18.30
CA MET A 1 10.22 0.40 -17.92
C MET A 1 9.76 1.58 -18.75
N GLU A 2 10.59 2.62 -18.91
CA GLU A 2 10.28 3.76 -19.78
C GLU A 2 10.06 3.36 -21.24
N GLU A 3 10.87 2.43 -21.78
CA GLU A 3 10.67 1.86 -23.12
C GLU A 3 9.36 1.05 -23.27
N MET A 4 8.74 0.65 -22.15
CA MET A 4 7.43 -0.03 -22.11
C MET A 4 6.27 0.96 -21.88
N GLY A 5 6.54 2.27 -21.92
CA GLY A 5 5.55 3.33 -21.66
C GLY A 5 5.23 3.54 -20.18
N ALA A 6 6.03 2.99 -19.26
CA ALA A 6 5.83 3.17 -17.82
C ALA A 6 6.75 4.27 -17.27
N GLN A 7 6.16 5.27 -16.61
CA GLN A 7 6.89 6.25 -15.81
C GLN A 7 7.23 5.65 -14.45
N VAL A 8 8.49 5.76 -14.03
CA VAL A 8 8.97 5.26 -12.74
C VAL A 8 9.34 6.44 -11.85
N LEU A 9 8.92 6.38 -10.59
CA LEU A 9 9.26 7.35 -9.56
C LEU A 9 9.81 6.59 -8.35
N GLU A 10 10.95 7.03 -7.82
CA GLU A 10 11.53 6.49 -6.58
C GLU A 10 10.99 7.30 -5.40
N ILE A 11 9.99 6.74 -4.71
CA ILE A 11 9.28 7.39 -3.61
C ILE A 11 8.99 6.35 -2.53
N ASP A 12 9.18 6.74 -1.28
CA ASP A 12 8.69 5.97 -0.13
C ASP A 12 7.28 6.43 0.23
N ILE A 13 6.35 5.48 0.39
CA ILE A 13 4.96 5.77 0.79
C ILE A 13 4.87 6.36 2.20
N GLN A 14 5.91 6.19 3.03
CA GLN A 14 6.01 6.79 4.35
C GLN A 14 6.28 8.30 4.30
N ASP A 15 6.86 8.79 3.20
CA ASP A 15 7.08 10.23 2.99
C ASP A 15 5.80 10.88 2.47
N SER A 16 4.97 11.33 3.41
CA SER A 16 3.74 12.07 3.13
C SER A 16 3.95 13.26 2.19
N GLN A 17 5.07 13.98 2.29
CA GLN A 17 5.30 15.18 1.47
C GLN A 17 5.56 14.79 0.01
N SER A 18 6.41 13.80 -0.22
CA SER A 18 6.67 13.28 -1.57
C SER A 18 5.40 12.70 -2.21
N VAL A 19 4.61 11.95 -1.44
CA VAL A 19 3.31 11.44 -1.91
C VAL A 19 2.35 12.57 -2.24
N GLU A 20 2.25 13.60 -1.40
CA GLU A 20 1.37 14.75 -1.62
C GLU A 20 1.78 15.61 -2.81
N GLN A 21 3.04 15.58 -3.24
CA GLN A 21 3.49 16.30 -4.43
C GLN A 21 3.12 15.58 -5.74
N LEU A 22 2.69 14.32 -5.68
CA LEU A 22 2.19 13.59 -6.84
C LEU A 22 0.89 14.21 -7.35
N ASN A 23 0.99 14.91 -8.47
CA ASN A 23 -0.13 15.53 -9.17
C ASN A 23 -0.46 14.78 -10.46
N MET A 24 -0.68 13.47 -10.33
CA MET A 24 -0.90 12.57 -11.45
C MET A 24 -2.38 12.22 -11.59
N LYS A 25 -2.86 12.24 -12.83
CA LYS A 25 -4.20 11.77 -13.16
C LYS A 25 -4.13 10.27 -13.47
N PHE A 26 -4.59 9.46 -12.54
CA PHE A 26 -4.72 8.01 -12.72
C PHE A 26 -6.20 7.63 -12.75
N ASP A 27 -6.55 6.63 -13.54
CA ASP A 27 -7.90 6.03 -13.50
C ASP A 27 -8.08 5.08 -12.31
N ALA A 28 -6.98 4.49 -11.83
CA ALA A 28 -6.95 3.53 -10.73
C ALA A 28 -5.59 3.50 -10.03
N ILE A 29 -5.58 3.05 -8.78
CA ILE A 29 -4.38 2.74 -8.00
C ILE A 29 -4.36 1.24 -7.68
N ILE A 30 -3.21 0.61 -7.92
CA ILE A 30 -2.90 -0.77 -7.50
C ILE A 30 -1.80 -0.68 -6.43
N HIS A 31 -2.20 -0.74 -5.16
CA HIS A 31 -1.33 -0.57 -4.00
C HIS A 31 -0.71 -1.91 -3.57
N LEU A 32 0.54 -2.12 -3.95
CA LEU A 32 1.33 -3.33 -3.62
C LEU A 32 2.48 -3.07 -2.65
N ALA A 33 2.73 -1.81 -2.28
CA ALA A 33 3.81 -1.42 -1.38
C ALA A 33 3.46 -1.81 0.07
N ALA A 34 4.20 -2.78 0.63
CA ALA A 34 3.99 -3.26 1.99
C ALA A 34 5.22 -4.03 2.53
N GLN A 35 5.30 -4.09 3.85
CA GLN A 35 6.10 -5.06 4.60
C GLN A 35 5.25 -6.33 4.84
N VAL A 36 5.59 -7.44 4.18
CA VAL A 36 4.69 -8.62 4.11
C VAL A 36 4.98 -9.74 5.13
N SER A 37 6.09 -9.66 5.85
CA SER A 37 6.59 -10.76 6.70
C SER A 37 6.06 -10.67 8.13
N VAL A 38 5.24 -11.66 8.53
CA VAL A 38 4.69 -11.79 9.89
C VAL A 38 5.78 -11.82 10.97
N PRO A 39 6.89 -12.59 10.86
CA PRO A 39 7.96 -12.52 11.84
C PRO A 39 8.56 -11.11 11.99
N LYS A 40 8.76 -10.39 10.88
CA LYS A 40 9.30 -9.02 10.91
C LYS A 40 8.32 -8.02 11.53
N SER A 41 7.02 -8.18 11.30
CA SER A 41 6.01 -7.31 11.92
C SER A 41 5.96 -7.46 13.44
N ILE A 42 6.26 -8.66 13.96
CA ILE A 42 6.36 -8.91 15.41
C ILE A 42 7.67 -8.33 15.96
N GLN A 43 8.77 -8.48 15.24
CA GLN A 43 10.09 -7.95 15.67
C GLN A 43 10.14 -6.42 15.69
N ASN A 44 9.47 -5.76 14.73
CA ASN A 44 9.45 -4.31 14.62
C ASN A 44 8.03 -3.81 14.25
N PRO A 45 7.11 -3.76 15.23
CA PRO A 45 5.72 -3.38 14.98
C PRO A 45 5.59 -1.93 14.51
N GLU A 46 6.44 -1.01 15.02
CA GLU A 46 6.42 0.40 14.64
C GLU A 46 6.77 0.61 13.17
N MET A 47 7.81 -0.07 12.68
CA MET A 47 8.17 -0.02 11.26
C MET A 47 7.05 -0.62 10.40
N ASN A 48 6.49 -1.76 10.80
CA ASN A 48 5.38 -2.38 10.08
C ASN A 48 4.15 -1.46 10.03
N HIS A 49 3.80 -0.81 11.14
CA HIS A 49 2.71 0.15 11.19
C HIS A 49 2.99 1.37 10.31
N SER A 50 4.20 1.91 10.37
CA SER A 50 4.59 3.07 9.57
C SER A 50 4.51 2.78 8.06
N ILE A 51 4.92 1.60 7.61
CA ILE A 51 4.82 1.20 6.19
C ILE A 51 3.37 0.86 5.83
N ASN A 52 2.77 -0.12 6.52
CA ASN A 52 1.54 -0.75 6.06
C ASN A 52 0.27 0.03 6.41
N ILE A 53 0.30 0.82 7.49
CA ILE A 53 -0.85 1.62 7.94
C ILE A 53 -0.68 3.06 7.49
N ASN A 54 0.34 3.77 8.00
CA ASN A 54 0.53 5.19 7.70
C ASN A 54 0.83 5.40 6.21
N GLY A 55 1.72 4.59 5.63
CA GLY A 55 2.02 4.66 4.20
C GLY A 55 0.79 4.40 3.31
N THR A 56 -0.03 3.41 3.66
CA THR A 56 -1.30 3.15 2.95
C THR A 56 -2.28 4.32 3.11
N GLU A 57 -2.36 4.94 4.29
CA GLU A 57 -3.18 6.13 4.52
C GLU A 57 -2.76 7.29 3.60
N HIS A 58 -1.46 7.52 3.40
CA HIS A 58 -0.97 8.56 2.49
C HIS A 58 -1.46 8.33 1.05
N ILE A 59 -1.39 7.09 0.54
CA ILE A 59 -1.86 6.74 -0.80
C ILE A 59 -3.39 6.87 -0.89
N LEU A 60 -4.14 6.50 0.15
CA LEU A 60 -5.60 6.69 0.20
C LEU A 60 -5.98 8.17 0.15
N LYS A 61 -5.28 9.04 0.89
CA LYS A 61 -5.47 10.50 0.84
C LYS A 61 -5.14 11.06 -0.54
N LEU A 62 -4.06 10.57 -1.16
CA LEU A 62 -3.71 10.92 -2.55
C LEU A 62 -4.84 10.54 -3.52
N ALA A 63 -5.39 9.33 -3.39
CA ALA A 63 -6.51 8.85 -4.20
C ALA A 63 -7.74 9.75 -4.05
N HIS A 64 -8.11 10.04 -2.81
CA HIS A 64 -9.25 10.88 -2.48
C HIS A 64 -9.11 12.30 -3.06
N ARG A 65 -7.97 12.95 -2.81
CA ARG A 65 -7.68 14.31 -3.30
C ARG A 65 -7.72 14.41 -4.82
N ASN A 66 -7.27 13.38 -5.53
CA ASN A 66 -7.26 13.34 -6.99
C ASN A 66 -8.54 12.76 -7.61
N ASN A 67 -9.57 12.48 -6.80
CA ASN A 67 -10.84 11.88 -7.25
C ASN A 67 -10.65 10.53 -7.98
N ILE A 68 -9.68 9.72 -7.53
CA ILE A 68 -9.41 8.39 -8.08
C ILE A 68 -10.34 7.39 -7.40
N ASN A 69 -11.36 6.94 -8.12
CA ASN A 69 -12.44 6.11 -7.54
C ASN A 69 -12.10 4.62 -7.44
N ARG A 70 -11.07 4.15 -8.15
CA ARG A 70 -10.68 2.73 -8.13
C ARG A 70 -9.37 2.55 -7.36
N PHE A 71 -9.48 1.95 -6.19
CA PHE A 71 -8.35 1.59 -5.35
C PHE A 71 -8.35 0.09 -5.10
N ILE A 72 -7.30 -0.59 -5.52
CA ILE A 72 -7.09 -2.03 -5.33
C ILE A 72 -5.85 -2.18 -4.47
N PHE A 73 -5.92 -2.96 -3.39
CA PHE A 73 -4.78 -3.18 -2.50
C PHE A 73 -4.53 -4.66 -2.27
N ALA A 74 -3.26 -5.02 -2.05
CA ALA A 74 -2.89 -6.36 -1.66
C ALA A 74 -3.22 -6.60 -0.18
N SER A 75 -4.15 -7.52 0.09
CA SER A 75 -4.41 -8.04 1.43
C SER A 75 -3.60 -9.31 1.71
N SER A 76 -3.70 -9.86 2.91
CA SER A 76 -2.96 -11.05 3.34
C SER A 76 -3.89 -12.06 3.99
N SER A 77 -3.65 -13.36 3.78
CA SER A 77 -4.34 -14.42 4.51
C SER A 77 -4.05 -14.39 6.02
N ALA A 78 -2.99 -13.71 6.45
CA ALA A 78 -2.67 -13.53 7.86
C ALA A 78 -3.79 -12.82 8.66
N VAL A 79 -4.68 -12.07 7.99
CA VAL A 79 -5.82 -11.41 8.65
C VAL A 79 -6.83 -12.41 9.23
N TYR A 80 -6.81 -13.67 8.78
CA TYR A 80 -7.69 -14.71 9.32
C TYR A 80 -7.25 -15.19 10.72
N GLY A 81 -6.01 -14.94 11.13
CA GLY A 81 -5.49 -15.38 12.43
C GLY A 81 -5.65 -16.89 12.64
N ASP A 82 -5.97 -17.29 13.87
CA ASP A 82 -6.16 -18.68 14.29
C ASP A 82 -7.61 -19.16 14.01
N CYS A 83 -8.05 -19.06 12.75
CA CYS A 83 -9.42 -19.43 12.38
C CYS A 83 -9.58 -20.97 12.28
N GLU A 84 -10.45 -21.55 13.11
CA GLU A 84 -10.67 -23.01 13.21
C GLU A 84 -11.74 -23.57 12.25
N THR A 85 -12.63 -22.74 11.71
CA THR A 85 -13.73 -23.18 10.82
C THR A 85 -13.77 -22.38 9.54
N LEU A 86 -13.75 -23.08 8.41
CA LEU A 86 -13.44 -22.46 7.13
C LEU A 86 -14.26 -23.04 5.95
N PRO A 87 -14.05 -22.52 4.74
CA PRO A 87 -13.03 -23.15 3.89
C PRO A 87 -11.72 -22.35 3.87
N LEU A 88 -10.59 -22.96 4.26
CA LEU A 88 -9.27 -22.51 3.83
C LEU A 88 -8.99 -23.37 2.62
N ARG A 89 -9.08 -22.73 1.47
CA ARG A 89 -8.38 -23.15 0.27
C ARG A 89 -7.15 -22.25 0.14
#